data_AF-A0A7Y9RCC1-F1
#
_entry.id   AF-A0A7Y9RCC1-F1
#
_cell.length_a   1.000
_cell.length_b   1.000
_cell.length_c   1.000
_cell.angle_alpha   90.00
_cell.angle_beta   90.00
_cell.angle_gamma   90.00
#
_symmetry.space_group_name_H-M   'P 1'
#
loop_
_entity.id
_entity.type
_entity.pdbx_description
1 polymer ?
#
loop_
_entity_poly.entity_id
_entity_poly.type
_entity_poly.pdbx_seq_one_letter_code
_entity_poly.pdbx_strand_id
1 'polypeptide(L)' 'MEIWSASSHGFSFVISFESPGGPGFHGRFGYLASWRPLHINQAAIKIGGSPFRTLSEAEGACLNMIEHLAPR' A
#
# COMPACT_ATOMS: atom_id res chain seq x y z
N MET A 1 13.71 -2.88 -6.29
CA MET A 1 12.47 -2.62 -5.55
C MET A 1 11.37 -3.37 -6.27
N GLU A 2 10.78 -4.36 -5.62
CA GLU A 2 9.61 -5.06 -6.17
C GLU A 2 8.37 -4.23 -5.85
N ILE A 3 7.60 -3.90 -6.88
CA ILE A 3 6.42 -3.05 -6.78
C ILE A 3 5.24 -3.83 -7.37
N TRP A 4 4.24 -4.06 -6.55
CA TRP A 4 2.94 -4.59 -6.95
C TRP A 4 1.94 -3.45 -6.98
N SER A 5 1.08 -3.42 -8.00
CA SER A 5 0.01 -2.43 -8.08
C SER A 5 -1.29 -3.07 -8.55
N ALA A 6 -2.39 -2.56 -8.01
CA ALA A 6 -3.73 -2.95 -8.39
C ALA A 6 -4.63 -1.72 -8.38
N SER A 7 -5.69 -1.73 -9.17
CA SER A 7 -6.70 -0.68 -9.18
C SER A 7 -8.09 -1.28 -9.07
N SER A 8 -8.94 -0.68 -8.26
CA SER A 8 -10.31 -1.15 -8.02
C SER A 8 -11.15 -0.04 -7.41
N HIS A 9 -12.45 0.03 -7.75
CA HIS A 9 -13.42 1.00 -7.24
C HIS A 9 -12.97 2.48 -7.29
N GLY A 10 -12.18 2.87 -8.30
CA GLY A 10 -11.68 4.25 -8.42
C GLY A 10 -10.47 4.56 -7.52
N PHE A 11 -9.88 3.55 -6.88
CA PHE A 11 -8.65 3.66 -6.10
C PHE A 11 -7.54 2.82 -6.72
N SER A 12 -6.30 3.25 -6.53
CA SER A 12 -5.09 2.50 -6.87
C SER A 12 -4.32 2.17 -5.61
N PHE A 13 -3.94 0.91 -5.49
CA PHE A 13 -3.14 0.36 -4.41
C PHE A 13 -1.75 0.03 -4.94
N VAL A 14 -0.73 0.34 -4.16
CA VAL A 14 0.66 0.03 -4.46
C VAL A 14 1.29 -0.61 -3.23
N ILE A 15 1.90 -1.77 -3.43
CA ILE A 15 2.72 -2.46 -2.44
C ILE A 15 4.16 -2.40 -2.91
N SER A 16 5.06 -1.87 -2.08
CA SER A 16 6.50 -1.89 -2.33
C SER A 16 7.22 -2.65 -1.24
N PHE A 17 8.19 -3.48 -1.61
CA PHE A 17 9.09 -4.09 -0.63
C PHE A 17 10.26 -3.16 -0.34
N GLU A 18 10.35 -2.66 0.89
CA GLU A 18 11.49 -1.87 1.34
C GLU A 18 12.49 -2.73 2.11
N SER A 19 13.74 -2.68 1.64
CA SER A 19 14.88 -3.26 2.32
C SER A 19 15.53 -2.23 3.26
N PRO A 20 16.20 -2.66 4.34
CA PRO A 20 16.81 -1.76 5.34
C PRO A 20 17.86 -0.77 4.80
N GLY A 21 18.42 -1.03 3.61
CA GLY A 21 19.38 -0.14 2.93
C GLY A 21 18.77 0.82 1.91
N GLY A 22 17.44 0.88 1.80
CA GLY A 22 16.74 1.81 0.90
C GLY A 22 16.70 3.23 1.46
N PRO A 23 16.59 4.26 0.60
CA PRO A 23 16.56 5.66 1.03
C PRO A 23 15.28 6.07 1.77
N GLY A 24 14.25 5.21 1.80
CA GLY A 24 12.91 5.57 2.29
C GLY A 24 12.70 5.44 3.79
N PHE A 25 13.23 4.41 4.46
CA PHE A 25 13.03 4.20 5.90
C PHE A 25 14.20 3.44 6.55
N HIS A 26 14.92 4.12 7.46
CA HIS A 26 15.94 3.50 8.29
C HIS A 26 15.28 2.55 9.32
N GLY A 27 15.29 1.24 9.04
CA GLY A 27 15.29 0.23 10.12
C GLY A 27 14.22 -0.86 10.13
N ARG A 28 13.21 -0.87 9.24
CA ARG A 28 12.26 -1.99 9.14
C ARG A 28 12.11 -2.49 7.71
N PHE A 29 12.54 -3.73 7.48
CA PHE A 29 12.25 -4.46 6.26
C PHE A 29 10.77 -4.85 6.21
N GLY A 30 10.16 -4.80 5.03
CA GLY A 30 8.81 -5.30 4.83
C GLY A 30 8.08 -4.68 3.66
N TYR A 31 6.81 -5.04 3.54
CA TYR A 31 5.91 -4.60 2.49
C TYR A 31 5.17 -3.34 2.95
N LEU A 32 5.42 -2.22 2.30
CA LEU A 32 4.65 -1.00 2.46
C LEU A 32 3.43 -1.06 1.54
N ALA A 33 2.24 -0.97 2.10
CA ALA A 33 1.02 -0.82 1.32
C ALA A 33 0.56 0.64 1.35
N SER A 34 0.14 1.17 0.20
CA SER A 34 -0.36 2.52 0.05
C SER A 34 -1.49 2.57 -0.97
N TRP A 35 -2.33 3.60 -0.89
CA TRP A 35 -3.44 3.79 -1.82
C TRP A 35 -3.59 5.25 -2.25
N ARG A 36 -4.21 5.49 -3.39
CA ARG A 36 -4.63 6.83 -3.82
C ARG A 36 -5.93 6.77 -4.62
N PRO A 37 -6.77 7.82 -4.59
CA PRO A 37 -7.82 7.99 -5.58
C PRO A 37 -7.24 8.05 -7.00
N LEU A 38 -7.91 7.46 -7.98
CA LEU A 38 -7.51 7.52 -9.39
C LEU A 38 -7.96 8.80 -10.08
N HIS A 39 -9.10 9.34 -9.68
CA HIS A 39 -9.75 10.47 -10.36
C HIS A 39 -9.37 11.83 -9.76
N ILE A 40 -8.61 11.83 -8.68
CA ILE A 40 -8.17 13.04 -7.97
C ILE A 40 -6.65 12.98 -7.91
N ASN A 41 -5.99 14.09 -8.29
CA ASN A 41 -4.53 14.20 -8.20
C ASN A 41 -4.11 14.35 -6.73
N GLN A 42 -4.07 13.24 -6.01
CA GLN A 42 -3.72 13.18 -4.60
C GLN A 42 -2.54 12.24 -4.39
N ALA A 43 -1.68 12.61 -3.44
CA ALA A 43 -0.55 11.79 -3.04
C ALA A 43 -1.02 10.43 -2.46
N ALA A 44 -0.20 9.39 -2.63
CA ALA A 44 -0.49 8.09 -2.05
C ALA A 44 -0.45 8.15 -0.52
N ILE A 45 -1.49 7.60 0.11
CA ILE A 45 -1.66 7.50 1.54
C ILE A 45 -1.20 6.10 1.98
N LYS A 46 -0.31 6.04 2.96
CA LYS A 46 0.16 4.77 3.53
C LYS A 46 -0.98 4.09 4.30
N ILE A 47 -1.17 2.79 4.07
CA ILE A 47 -2.10 1.98 4.85
C ILE A 47 -1.50 1.74 6.24
N GLY A 48 -2.30 1.99 7.29
CA GLY A 48 -1.93 1.75 8.68
C GLY A 48 -1.49 0.31 8.92
N GLY A 49 -0.52 0.10 9.81
CA GLY A 49 0.10 -1.21 10.04
C GLY A 49 1.34 -1.50 9.19
N SER A 50 1.57 -0.75 8.11
CA SER A 50 2.80 -0.86 7.31
C SER A 50 4.06 -0.44 8.10
N PRO A 51 5.23 -1.10 7.88
CA PRO A 51 5.46 -2.20 6.94
C PRO A 51 4.98 -3.56 7.45
N PHE A 52 4.39 -4.35 6.56
CA PHE A 52 3.93 -5.73 6.78
C PHE A 52 5.06 -6.74 6.57
N ARG A 53 4.98 -7.91 7.20
CA ARG A 53 6.02 -8.95 7.11
C ARG A 53 5.93 -9.74 5.81
N THR A 54 4.73 -9.90 5.27
CA THR A 54 4.47 -10.68 4.04
C THR A 54 3.67 -9.91 3.02
N LEU A 55 3.79 -10.29 1.74
CA LEU A 55 2.99 -9.72 0.66
C LEU A 55 1.48 -9.96 0.91
N SER A 56 1.12 -11.15 1.39
CA SER A 56 -0.28 -11.50 1.67
C SER A 56 -0.90 -10.64 2.78
N GLU A 57 -0.14 -10.28 3.82
CA GLU A 57 -0.59 -9.32 4.84
C GLU A 57 -0.85 -7.94 4.22
N ALA A 58 0.02 -7.48 3.33
CA ALA A 58 -0.13 -6.21 2.63
C ALA A 58 -1.33 -6.21 1.67
N GLU A 59 -1.56 -7.31 0.95
CA GLU A 59 -2.73 -7.51 0.09
C GLU A 59 -4.03 -7.52 0.91
N GLY A 60 -4.06 -8.24 2.04
CA GLY A 60 -5.19 -8.23 2.96
C GLY A 60 -5.50 -6.84 3.51
N ALA A 61 -4.47 -6.05 3.80
CA ALA A 61 -4.64 -4.66 4.22
C ALA A 61 -5.21 -3.77 3.09
N CYS A 62 -4.80 -3.97 1.84
CA CYS A 62 -5.40 -3.31 0.67
C CYS A 62 -6.88 -3.69 0.50
N LEU A 63 -7.21 -4.97 0.64
CA LEU A 63 -8.59 -5.48 0.54
C LEU A 63 -9.49 -4.91 1.64
N ASN A 64 -9.01 -4.87 2.88
CA ASN A 64 -9.76 -4.25 3.96
C ASN A 64 -9.92 -2.73 3.75
N MET A 65 -8.86 -2.06 3.27
CA MET A 65 -8.91 -0.63 2.98
C MET A 65 -9.93 -0.30 1.88
N ILE A 66 -10.06 -1.11 0.82
CA ILE A 66 -11.08 -0.84 -0.21
C ILE A 66 -12.50 -0.95 0.33
N GLU A 67 -12.77 -1.86 1.28
CA GLU A 67 -14.07 -1.94 1.95
C GLU A 67 -14.38 -0.70 2.80
N HIS A 68 -13.35 -0.01 3.30
CA HIS A 68 -13.48 1.26 4.03
C HIS A 68 -13.63 2.47 3.11
N LEU A 69 -13.07 2.43 1.90
CA LEU A 69 -13.07 3.54 0.95
C LEU A 69 -14.24 3.53 -0.03
N ALA A 70 -14.72 2.34 -0.41
CA ALA A 70 -15.86 2.20 -1.29
C ALA A 70 -17.16 2.47 -0.50
N PRO A 71 -18.05 3.35 -0.97
CA PRO A 71 -19.36 3.52 -0.35
C PRO A 71 -20.14 2.20 -0.44
N ARG A 72 -20.80 1.83 0.66
CA ARG A 72 -21.74 0.69 0.72
C ARG A 72 -22.95 0.91 -0.16
#